data_AF-A0A7K3J0Y7-F1
#
_entry.id   AF-A0A7K3J0Y7-F1
#
_cell.length_a   1.000
_cell.length_b   1.000
_cell.length_c   1.000
_cell.angle_alpha   90.00
_cell.angle_beta   90.00
_cell.angle_gamma   90.00
#
_symmetry.space_group_name_H-M   'P 1'
#
loop_
_entity.id
_entity.type
_entity.pdbx_description
1 polymer ?
#
loop_
_entity_poly.entity_id
_entity_poly.type
_entity_poly.pdbx_seq_one_letter_code
_entity_poly.pdbx_strand_id
1 'polypeptide(L)'
;MRTDLLKTRPFPIIKGSHFPESWLWYHFSKRYKAICFNKPLRRYYTTATGIMQYELKKSHNPVQDKVNIKYYSWLISGFGLFIIRHSPRVFYNSVKILMKSGLNLLLK
;
A
#
# COMPACT_ATOMS: atom_id res chain seq x y z
N MET A 1 9.59 16.06 -4.44
CA MET A 1 9.73 15.69 -3.02
C MET A 1 11.21 15.77 -2.65
N ARG A 2 11.57 16.31 -1.48
CA ARG A 2 12.98 16.37 -1.07
C ARG A 2 13.49 14.95 -0.74
N THR A 3 14.68 14.60 -1.22
CA THR A 3 15.22 13.22 -1.18
C THR A 3 15.70 12.81 0.21
N ASP A 4 16.11 13.77 1.03
CA ASP A 4 16.38 13.62 2.46
C ASP A 4 15.16 13.06 3.21
N LEU A 5 13.97 13.57 2.94
CA LEU A 5 12.72 13.07 3.54
C LEU A 5 12.44 11.61 3.15
N LEU A 6 12.69 11.23 1.89
CA LEU A 6 12.53 9.83 1.46
C LEU A 6 13.40 8.87 2.27
N LYS A 7 14.62 9.30 2.63
CA LYS A 7 15.56 8.48 3.41
C LYS A 7 15.09 8.23 4.84
N THR A 8 14.21 9.06 5.41
CA THR A 8 13.70 8.86 6.77
C THR A 8 12.69 7.72 6.87
N ARG A 9 12.14 7.26 5.74
CA ARG A 9 11.16 6.18 5.70
C ARG A 9 11.47 5.23 4.53
N PRO A 10 12.47 4.35 4.67
CA PRO A 10 12.75 3.34 3.66
C PRO A 10 11.58 2.37 3.51
N PHE A 11 11.43 1.81 2.31
CA PHE A 11 10.54 0.68 2.09
C PHE A 11 11.08 -0.57 2.79
N PRO A 12 10.22 -1.42 3.37
CA PRO A 12 10.66 -2.71 3.89
C PRO A 12 11.30 -3.57 2.80
N ILE A 13 12.45 -4.17 3.12
CA ILE A 13 13.16 -5.05 2.19
C ILE A 13 12.53 -6.45 2.26
N ILE A 14 11.60 -6.72 1.36
CA ILE A 14 11.08 -8.08 1.10
C ILE A 14 11.41 -8.40 -0.36
N LYS A 15 12.31 -9.38 -0.59
CA LYS A 15 12.81 -9.74 -1.94
C LYS A 15 11.66 -10.17 -2.85
N GLY A 16 11.69 -9.74 -4.11
CA GLY A 16 10.67 -10.11 -5.12
C GLY A 16 9.28 -9.55 -4.82
N SER A 17 9.21 -8.42 -4.12
CA SER A 17 7.96 -7.83 -3.66
C SER A 17 7.83 -6.36 -4.04
N HIS A 18 6.59 -5.88 -4.03
CA HIS A 18 6.27 -4.46 -4.21
C HIS A 18 5.44 -3.97 -3.03
N PHE A 19 5.94 -2.94 -2.35
CA PHE A 19 5.19 -2.29 -1.27
C PHE A 19 4.26 -1.21 -1.83
N PRO A 20 3.05 -1.04 -1.27
CA PRO A 20 2.17 0.06 -1.65
C PRO A 20 2.80 1.42 -1.39
N GLU A 21 2.68 2.34 -2.34
CA GLU A 21 3.24 3.70 -2.25
C GLU A 21 2.65 4.50 -1.07
N SER A 22 1.41 4.21 -0.69
CA SER A 22 0.74 4.74 0.49
C SER A 22 1.50 4.50 1.80
N TRP A 23 2.37 3.48 1.88
CA TRP A 23 3.30 3.27 2.99
C TRP A 23 4.12 4.53 3.30
N LEU A 24 4.57 5.18 2.24
CA LEU A 24 5.39 6.36 2.27
C LEU A 24 4.52 7.61 2.45
N TRP A 25 3.48 7.76 1.62
CA TRP A 25 2.68 8.98 1.61
C TRP A 25 1.90 9.23 2.88
N TYR A 26 1.27 8.19 3.44
CA TYR A 26 0.53 8.36 4.70
C TYR A 26 1.48 8.63 5.86
N HIS A 27 2.68 8.05 5.86
CA HIS A 27 3.69 8.39 6.87
C HIS A 27 4.00 9.90 6.86
N PHE A 28 4.24 10.49 5.68
CA PHE A 28 4.52 11.92 5.58
C PHE A 28 3.31 12.80 5.80
N SER A 29 2.09 12.34 5.50
CA SER A 29 0.88 13.13 5.73
C SER A 29 0.63 13.48 7.20
N LYS A 30 1.28 12.78 8.14
CA LYS A 30 1.24 13.12 9.58
C LYS A 30 1.97 14.42 9.91
N ARG A 31 2.92 14.86 9.09
CA ARG A 31 3.79 16.03 9.35
C ARG A 31 3.79 17.07 8.24
N TYR A 32 3.42 16.68 7.02
CA TYR A 32 3.49 17.53 5.84
C TYR A 32 2.14 17.57 5.13
N LYS A 33 1.78 18.75 4.62
CA LYS A 33 0.61 18.94 3.77
C LYS A 33 0.98 18.65 2.32
N ALA A 34 0.09 17.99 1.59
CA ALA A 34 0.24 17.82 0.15
C ALA A 34 -0.23 19.09 -0.58
N ILE A 35 0.56 19.55 -1.55
CA ILE A 35 0.15 20.62 -2.47
C ILE A 35 -0.25 19.95 -3.78
N CYS A 36 -1.50 20.16 -4.19
CA CYS A 36 -2.04 19.60 -5.42
C CYS A 36 -2.04 20.67 -6.52
N PHE A 37 -1.41 20.37 -7.65
CA PHE A 37 -1.47 21.22 -8.83
C PHE A 37 -2.54 20.68 -9.77
N ASN A 38 -3.56 21.48 -10.08
CA ASN A 38 -4.62 21.12 -11.03
C ASN A 38 -4.18 21.32 -12.49
N LYS A 39 -2.95 20.91 -12.80
CA LYS A 39 -2.38 20.93 -14.15
C LYS A 39 -1.86 19.52 -14.46
N PRO A 40 -2.04 19.01 -15.69
CA PRO A 40 -1.52 17.70 -16.06
C PRO A 40 0.00 17.76 -16.15
N LEU A 41 0.69 17.31 -15.09
CA LEU A 41 2.16 17.32 -15.02
C LEU A 41 2.80 16.01 -15.52
N ARG A 42 2.05 14.92 -15.62
CA ARG A 42 2.56 13.60 -16.01
C ARG A 42 1.55 12.86 -16.87
N ARG A 43 2.01 12.24 -17.96
CA ARG A 43 1.24 11.29 -18.78
C ARG A 43 1.64 9.87 -18.41
N TYR A 44 0.65 9.02 -18.20
CA TYR A 44 0.85 7.58 -17.99
C TYR A 44 0.41 6.85 -19.27
N TYR A 45 1.30 6.04 -19.82
CA TYR A 45 0.99 5.22 -20.99
C TYR A 45 0.35 3.91 -20.52
N THR A 46 -0.70 3.49 -21.21
CA THR A 46 -1.45 2.26 -20.91
C THR A 46 -1.13 1.21 -21.96
N THR A 47 -0.96 -0.05 -21.56
CA THR A 47 -0.99 -1.17 -22.51
C THR A 47 -2.45 -1.56 -22.79
N ALA A 48 -2.68 -2.47 -23.75
CA ALA A 48 -4.02 -3.02 -24.02
C ALA A 48 -4.69 -3.64 -22.76
N THR A 49 -3.88 -4.02 -21.77
CA THR A 49 -4.28 -4.56 -20.47
C THR A 49 -4.38 -3.53 -19.34
N GLY A 50 -4.21 -2.23 -19.64
CA GLY A 50 -4.32 -1.11 -18.70
C GLY A 50 -3.00 -0.49 -18.25
N ILE A 51 -3.04 0.39 -17.24
CA ILE A 51 -1.84 1.03 -16.63
C ILE A 51 -1.04 0.00 -15.81
N MET A 52 -1.71 -1.01 -15.27
CA MET A 52 -1.09 -2.11 -14.52
C MET A 52 -1.38 -3.42 -15.25
N GLN A 53 -0.35 -4.24 -15.45
CA GLN A 53 -0.48 -5.58 -16.03
C GLN A 53 -1.42 -6.43 -15.18
N TYR A 54 -2.70 -6.51 -15.56
CA TYR A 54 -3.73 -7.26 -14.83
C TYR A 54 -3.47 -8.78 -14.86
N GLU A 55 -2.73 -9.25 -15.87
CA GLU A 55 -2.53 -10.66 -16.20
C GLU A 55 -1.62 -11.42 -15.22
N LEU A 56 -0.82 -10.72 -14.41
CA LEU A 56 0.07 -11.35 -13.42
C LEU A 56 -0.64 -11.83 -12.14
N LYS A 57 -1.95 -11.57 -11.98
CA LYS A 57 -2.71 -11.85 -10.74
C LYS A 57 -3.14 -13.30 -10.53
N LYS A 58 -2.86 -14.23 -11.47
CA LYS A 58 -3.45 -15.58 -11.41
C LYS A 58 -2.78 -16.56 -10.46
N SER A 59 -1.52 -16.36 -10.07
CA SER A 59 -0.85 -17.24 -9.09
C SER A 59 -0.81 -16.61 -7.69
N HIS A 60 -1.13 -17.42 -6.68
CA HIS A 60 -0.95 -17.04 -5.29
C HIS A 60 0.54 -16.82 -5.00
N ASN A 61 0.90 -15.61 -4.55
CA ASN A 61 2.28 -15.26 -4.21
C ASN A 61 2.45 -15.15 -2.68
N PRO A 62 3.16 -16.08 -2.02
CA PRO A 62 3.37 -16.04 -0.56
C PRO A 62 4.21 -14.83 -0.10
N VAL A 63 5.00 -14.24 -1.00
CA VAL A 63 5.74 -13.01 -0.71
C VAL A 63 4.78 -11.83 -0.56
N GLN A 64 3.69 -11.81 -1.34
CA GLN A 64 2.66 -10.78 -1.25
C GLN A 64 1.92 -10.84 0.09
N ASP A 65 1.70 -12.02 0.65
CA ASP A 65 1.08 -12.15 1.98
C ASP A 65 1.95 -11.54 3.08
N LYS A 66 3.27 -11.72 3.01
CA LYS A 66 4.21 -11.05 3.93
C LYS A 66 4.16 -9.53 3.82
N VAL A 67 4.07 -9.01 2.59
CA VAL A 67 3.88 -7.56 2.34
C VAL A 67 2.56 -7.09 2.93
N ASN A 68 1.46 -7.79 2.64
CA ASN A 68 0.12 -7.44 3.11
C ASN A 68 0.07 -7.39 4.63
N ILE A 69 0.60 -8.40 5.32
CA ILE A 69 0.63 -8.41 6.79
C ILE A 69 1.37 -7.18 7.30
N LYS A 70 2.59 -6.93 6.83
CA LYS A 70 3.40 -5.81 7.32
C LYS A 70 2.77 -4.46 7.00
N TYR A 71 2.21 -4.29 5.80
CA TYR A 71 1.55 -3.06 5.38
C TYR A 71 0.26 -2.81 6.15
N TYR A 72 -0.67 -3.78 6.18
CA TYR A 72 -1.98 -3.60 6.79
C TYR A 72 -1.91 -3.53 8.33
N SER A 73 -0.99 -4.26 8.98
CA SER A 73 -0.74 -4.09 10.42
C SER A 73 -0.28 -2.68 10.76
N TRP A 74 0.59 -2.10 9.94
CA TRP A 74 1.02 -0.70 10.12
C TRP A 74 -0.11 0.30 9.79
N LEU A 75 -0.86 0.07 8.72
CA LEU A 75 -1.93 0.96 8.30
C LEU A 75 -3.02 1.03 9.38
N ILE A 76 -3.45 -0.11 9.90
CA ILE A 76 -4.48 -0.21 10.93
C ILE A 76 -3.99 0.39 12.25
N SER A 77 -2.75 0.09 12.68
CA SER A 77 -2.22 0.67 13.92
C SER A 77 -2.01 2.18 13.82
N GLY A 78 -1.61 2.68 12.64
CA GLY A 78 -1.29 4.09 12.45
C GLY A 78 -2.46 4.99 12.06
N PHE A 79 -3.48 4.45 11.39
CA PHE A 79 -4.58 5.19 10.76
C PHE A 79 -5.96 4.54 10.96
N GLY A 80 -6.06 3.43 11.69
CA GLY A 80 -7.30 2.64 11.81
C GLY A 80 -8.52 3.44 12.25
N LEU A 81 -8.38 4.24 13.32
CA LEU A 81 -9.46 5.10 13.83
C LEU A 81 -9.90 6.16 12.81
N PHE A 82 -8.97 6.71 12.04
CA PHE A 82 -9.31 7.66 10.98
C PHE A 82 -10.04 6.96 9.84
N ILE A 83 -9.54 5.80 9.40
CA ILE A 83 -10.12 5.04 8.30
C ILE A 83 -11.52 4.54 8.67
N ILE A 84 -11.75 4.01 9.87
CA ILE A 84 -13.08 3.54 10.26
C ILE A 84 -14.10 4.68 10.34
N ARG A 85 -13.69 5.88 10.78
CA ARG A 85 -14.57 7.04 10.86
C ARG A 85 -15.01 7.55 9.49
N HIS A 86 -14.11 7.56 8.51
CA HIS A 86 -14.37 8.17 7.19
C HIS A 86 -14.71 7.15 6.10
N SER A 87 -14.26 5.90 6.23
CA SER A 87 -14.49 4.84 5.26
C SER A 87 -14.49 3.44 5.93
N PRO A 88 -15.57 3.09 6.66
CA PRO A 88 -15.68 1.80 7.34
C PRO A 88 -15.46 0.60 6.41
N ARG A 89 -15.93 0.70 5.16
CA ARG A 89 -15.76 -0.35 4.14
C ARG A 89 -14.29 -0.61 3.82
N VAL A 90 -13.47 0.44 3.71
CA VAL A 90 -12.02 0.30 3.47
C VAL A 90 -11.32 -0.30 4.67
N PHE A 91 -11.75 0.08 5.88
CA PHE A 91 -11.24 -0.53 7.11
C PHE A 91 -11.52 -2.03 7.15
N TYR A 92 -12.77 -2.44 6.93
CA TYR A 92 -13.16 -3.85 6.87
C TYR A 92 -12.34 -4.64 5.84
N ASN A 93 -12.20 -4.10 4.62
CA ASN A 93 -11.40 -4.75 3.57
C ASN A 93 -9.92 -4.88 3.96
N SER A 94 -9.37 -3.87 4.63
CA SER A 94 -7.98 -3.89 5.10
C SER A 94 -7.75 -4.99 6.15
N VAL A 95 -8.67 -5.12 7.12
CA VAL A 95 -8.65 -6.19 8.12
C VAL A 95 -8.83 -7.56 7.46
N LYS A 96 -9.77 -7.69 6.51
CA LYS A 96 -10.00 -8.94 5.78
C LYS A 96 -8.75 -9.40 5.02
N ILE A 97 -8.04 -8.49 4.36
CA ILE A 97 -6.79 -8.82 3.65
C ILE A 97 -5.72 -9.24 4.65
N LEU A 98 -5.55 -8.51 5.76
CA LEU A 98 -4.60 -8.85 6.82
C LEU A 98 -4.85 -10.27 7.37
N MET A 99 -6.10 -10.58 7.72
CA MET A 99 -6.48 -11.89 8.26
C MET A 99 -6.29 -13.01 7.24
N LYS A 100 -6.70 -12.80 5.98
CA LYS A 100 -6.51 -13.78 4.90
C LYS A 100 -5.04 -14.07 4.66
N SER A 101 -4.20 -13.05 4.57
CA SER A 101 -2.76 -13.21 4.39
C SER A 101 -2.09 -13.88 5.60
N GLY A 102 -2.57 -13.61 6.81
CA GLY A 102 -2.15 -14.31 8.04
C GLY A 102 -2.46 -15.81 7.98
N LEU A 103 -3.70 -16.16 7.66
CA LEU A 103 -4.14 -17.56 7.53
C LEU A 103 -3.38 -18.31 6.44
N ASN A 104 -3.15 -17.71 5.28
CA ASN A 104 -2.38 -18.32 4.19
C ASN A 104 -0.94 -18.65 4.59
N LEU A 105 -0.34 -17.88 5.49
CA LEU A 105 1.02 -18.13 6.00
C LEU A 105 1.04 -19.19 7.11
N LEU A 106 -0.05 -19.39 7.83
CA LEU A 106 -0.19 -20.42 8.87
C LEU A 106 -0.54 -21.80 8.30
N LEU A 107 -1.29 -21.84 7.19
CA LEU A 107 -1.71 -23.07 6.51
C LEU A 107 -0.63 -23.64 5.55
N LYS A 108 0.58 -23.09 5.61
CA LYS A 108 1.71 -23.41 4.74
C LYS A 108 2.81 -24.09 5.52
#